data_AF-A0A7C1QIN2-F1
#
_entry.id   AF-A0A7C1QIN2-F1
#
_cell.length_a   1.000
_cell.length_b   1.000
_cell.length_c   1.000
_cell.angle_alpha   90.00
_cell.angle_beta   90.00
_cell.angle_gamma   90.00
#
_symmetry.space_group_name_H-M   'P 1'
#
loop_
_entity.id
_entity.type
_entity.pdbx_description
1 polymer ?
#
loop_
_entity_poly.entity_id
_entity_poly.type
_entity_poly.pdbx_seq_one_letter_code
_entity_poly.pdbx_strand_id
1 'polypeptide(L)'
;MKSGKEFQRERQPRVCDIISIQCPCKIVNFEADISICDFVPMYSDMGKARDSLAMEVLLSKVCPEIRNELMHDRFIVRQNEELARKFLDNVKVGDVVYCTADIENVIFLEFPSHEFDQCKYKAPDGFEGKAPAFAFRIISKGVEHARYESTESEKAIDCGMFAKRYGFRVEEHKVEDTYIIDIFGDKKADIEEYISNFESGLVLKQLRYYWYGSGY
;
A
#
# COMPACT_ATOMS: atom_id res chain seq x y z
N MET A 1 -23.07 33.71 -2.09
CA MET A 1 -21.69 33.93 -1.60
C MET A 1 -21.55 33.19 -0.28
N LYS A 2 -20.99 31.98 -0.28
CA LYS A 2 -20.70 31.22 0.95
C LYS A 2 -19.21 31.36 1.22
N SER A 3 -18.86 32.04 2.32
CA SER A 3 -17.48 32.17 2.76
C SER A 3 -16.99 30.81 3.25
N GLY A 4 -15.99 30.25 2.55
CA GLY A 4 -15.22 29.13 3.04
C GLY A 4 -14.48 29.57 4.30
N LYS A 5 -14.87 29.02 5.45
CA LYS A 5 -13.99 28.97 6.61
C LYS A 5 -13.13 27.72 6.42
N GLU A 6 -11.92 27.93 5.92
CA GLU A 6 -10.85 26.96 6.04
C GLU A 6 -10.71 26.57 7.51
N PHE A 7 -10.89 25.29 7.79
CA PHE A 7 -10.62 24.71 9.09
C PHE A 7 -9.09 24.59 9.21
N GLN A 8 -8.39 25.68 9.52
CA GLN A 8 -7.01 25.59 9.99
C GLN A 8 -7.06 24.96 11.38
N ARG A 9 -6.90 23.64 11.45
CA ARG A 9 -6.51 22.99 12.70
C ARG A 9 -5.15 23.59 13.08
N GLU A 10 -5.12 24.42 14.12
CA GLU A 10 -3.87 24.82 14.77
C GLU A 10 -3.12 23.55 15.13
N ARG A 11 -2.05 23.24 14.38
CA ARG A 11 -1.18 22.11 14.69
C ARG A 11 -0.51 22.46 16.01
N GLN A 12 -0.81 21.69 17.05
CA GLN A 12 -0.12 21.86 18.33
C GLN A 12 1.39 21.71 18.09
N PRO A 13 2.23 22.64 18.59
CA PRO A 13 3.67 22.59 18.38
C PRO A 13 4.23 21.30 18.98
N ARG A 14 4.99 20.53 18.19
CA ARG A 14 5.64 19.30 18.64
C ARG A 14 6.78 19.69 19.58
N VAL A 15 6.68 19.34 20.86
CA VAL A 15 7.74 19.57 21.85
C VAL A 15 8.99 18.82 21.42
N CYS A 16 10.13 19.52 21.48
CA CYS A 16 11.43 18.99 21.11
C CYS A 16 12.16 18.52 22.36
N ASP A 17 12.09 17.22 22.64
CA ASP A 17 12.73 16.59 23.81
C ASP A 17 14.24 16.29 23.58
N ILE A 18 14.77 16.74 22.44
CA ILE A 18 16.16 16.52 22.08
C ILE A 18 17.05 17.53 22.80
N ILE A 19 17.88 17.01 23.70
CA ILE A 19 18.86 17.76 24.48
C ILE A 19 19.99 18.33 23.59
N SER A 20 20.21 17.76 22.40
CA SER A 20 21.20 18.27 21.44
C SER A 20 20.87 19.69 20.95
N ILE A 21 21.75 20.63 21.28
CA ILE A 21 21.65 22.07 20.97
C ILE A 21 21.89 22.34 19.47
N GLN A 22 22.35 21.36 18.70
CA GLN A 22 22.80 21.55 17.31
C GLN A 22 21.72 21.27 16.25
N CYS A 23 20.50 20.88 16.64
CA CYS A 23 19.42 20.67 15.68
C CYS A 23 18.99 22.03 15.08
N PRO A 24 19.10 22.23 13.75
CA PRO A 24 18.73 23.50 13.11
C PRO A 24 17.22 23.80 13.20
N CYS A 25 16.41 22.80 13.55
CA CYS A 25 14.96 22.92 13.67
C CYS A 25 14.49 23.16 15.11
N LYS A 26 15.41 23.28 16.10
CA LYS A 26 15.04 23.51 17.49
C LYS A 26 14.83 25.00 17.73
N ILE A 27 13.62 25.39 18.09
CA ILE A 27 13.28 26.76 18.53
C ILE A 27 13.03 26.73 20.03
N VAL A 28 13.66 27.64 20.77
CA VAL A 28 13.40 27.83 22.21
C VAL A 28 12.34 28.90 22.37
N ASN A 29 11.19 28.54 22.94
CA ASN A 29 10.18 29.49 23.37
C ASN A 29 10.45 29.88 24.83
N PHE A 30 11.05 31.05 25.02
CA PHE A 30 11.43 31.57 26.35
C PHE A 30 10.24 31.96 27.22
N GLU A 31 9.07 32.27 26.65
CA GLU A 31 7.88 32.65 27.40
C GLU A 31 7.19 31.43 28.05
N ALA A 32 7.21 30.30 27.35
CA ALA A 32 6.63 29.06 27.81
C ALA A 32 7.66 28.08 28.41
N ASP A 33 8.95 28.44 28.41
CA ASP A 33 10.08 27.58 28.82
C ASP A 33 10.07 26.19 28.16
N ILE A 34 9.70 26.14 26.87
CA ILE A 34 9.64 24.91 26.07
C ILE A 34 10.52 25.00 24.83
N SER A 35 11.07 23.86 24.41
CA SER A 35 11.69 23.71 23.09
C SER A 35 10.67 23.15 22.09
N ILE A 36 10.60 23.72 20.90
CA ILE A 36 9.67 23.35 19.83
C ILE A 36 10.46 22.88 18.61
N CYS A 37 9.93 21.89 17.90
CA CYS A 37 10.48 21.44 16.62
C CYS A 37 9.81 22.17 15.45
N ASP A 38 10.57 22.97 14.72
CA ASP A 38 10.13 23.72 13.53
C ASP A 38 10.43 23.01 12.21
N PHE A 39 10.71 21.71 12.28
CA PHE A 39 11.10 20.95 11.11
C PHE A 39 10.02 20.94 10.02
N VAL A 40 8.74 20.75 10.39
CA VAL A 40 7.65 20.61 9.42
C VAL A 40 7.39 21.91 8.65
N PRO A 41 7.28 23.10 9.28
CA PRO A 41 7.21 24.36 8.56
C PRO A 41 8.43 24.60 7.66
N MET A 42 9.65 24.47 8.19
CA MET A 42 10.88 24.66 7.42
C MET A 42 10.95 23.76 6.18
N TYR A 43 10.67 22.46 6.36
CA TYR A 43 10.72 21.47 5.28
C TYR A 43 9.61 21.71 4.23
N SER A 44 8.41 22.13 4.68
CA SER A 44 7.30 22.49 3.78
C SER A 44 7.63 23.71 2.92
N ASP A 45 8.21 24.75 3.50
CA ASP A 45 8.55 25.97 2.78
C ASP A 45 9.68 25.74 1.77
N MET A 46 10.68 24.91 2.12
CA MET A 46 11.70 24.44 1.17
C MET A 46 11.08 23.63 0.01
N GLY A 47 10.08 22.78 0.31
CA GLY A 47 9.32 22.04 -0.71
C GLY A 47 8.57 22.95 -1.67
N LYS A 48 7.90 24.00 -1.17
CA LYS A 48 7.22 25.02 -2.00
C LYS A 48 8.22 25.78 -2.87
N ALA A 49 9.40 26.08 -2.34
CA ALA A 49 10.49 26.72 -3.07
C ALA A 49 11.18 25.78 -4.09
N ARG A 50 10.86 24.48 -4.08
CA ARG A 50 11.47 23.42 -4.89
C ARG A 50 12.99 23.32 -4.69
N ASP A 51 13.49 23.66 -3.52
CA ASP A 51 14.92 23.58 -3.19
C ASP A 51 15.28 22.19 -2.64
N SER A 52 15.46 21.24 -3.55
CA SER A 52 15.75 19.85 -3.20
C SER A 52 17.06 19.69 -2.42
N LEU A 53 18.07 20.50 -2.71
CA LEU A 53 19.36 20.45 -2.02
C LEU A 53 19.22 20.91 -0.57
N ALA A 54 18.52 22.02 -0.32
CA ALA A 54 18.27 22.49 1.05
C ALA A 54 17.46 21.46 1.86
N MET A 55 16.47 20.81 1.24
CA MET A 55 15.69 19.75 1.89
C MET A 55 16.55 18.55 2.29
N GLU A 56 17.43 18.06 1.40
CA GLU A 56 18.35 16.95 1.70
C GLU A 56 19.34 17.32 2.81
N VAL A 57 19.88 18.54 2.78
CA VAL A 57 20.75 19.04 3.85
C VAL A 57 20.02 19.11 5.18
N LEU A 58 18.77 19.60 5.21
CA LEU A 58 17.96 19.66 6.43
C LEU A 58 17.69 18.24 6.99
N LEU A 59 17.34 17.29 6.12
CA LEU A 59 17.13 15.89 6.49
C LEU A 59 18.39 15.23 7.06
N SER A 60 19.59 15.60 6.58
CA SER A 60 20.84 15.08 7.11
C SER A 60 21.14 15.55 8.55
N LYS A 61 20.54 16.68 8.96
CA LYS A 61 20.81 17.39 10.23
C LYS A 61 19.70 17.28 11.27
N VAL A 62 18.49 16.86 10.87
CA VAL A 62 17.37 16.63 11.78
C VAL A 62 17.58 15.33 12.57
N CYS A 63 16.79 15.12 13.62
CA CYS A 63 16.87 13.94 14.44
C CYS A 63 16.60 12.64 13.65
N PRO A 64 17.27 11.53 14.00
CA PRO A 64 17.13 10.27 13.29
C PRO A 64 15.69 9.77 13.20
N GLU A 65 14.88 9.97 14.24
CA GLU A 65 13.48 9.53 14.27
C GLU A 65 12.63 10.21 13.18
N ILE A 66 12.63 11.55 13.12
CA ILE A 66 11.91 12.30 12.09
C ILE A 66 12.47 11.97 10.70
N ARG A 67 13.81 11.86 10.57
CA ARG A 67 14.43 11.49 9.30
C ARG A 67 13.97 10.12 8.82
N ASN A 68 13.97 9.13 9.70
CA ASN A 68 13.58 7.76 9.36
C ASN A 68 12.09 7.67 9.03
N GLU A 69 11.23 8.37 9.78
CA GLU A 69 9.79 8.50 9.49
C GLU A 69 9.57 9.06 8.08
N LEU A 70 10.25 10.15 7.73
CA LEU A 70 10.15 10.76 6.40
C LEU A 70 10.70 9.89 5.27
N MET A 71 11.82 9.20 5.52
CA MET A 71 12.39 8.28 4.53
C MET A 71 11.47 7.07 4.31
N HIS A 72 10.81 6.59 5.36
CA HIS A 72 9.79 5.56 5.27
C HIS A 72 8.58 6.03 4.47
N ASP A 73 8.05 7.22 4.76
CA ASP A 73 6.93 7.80 4.00
C ASP A 73 7.28 7.99 2.52
N ARG A 74 8.46 8.53 2.21
CA ARG A 74 8.97 8.66 0.83
C ARG A 74 9.05 7.31 0.12
N PHE A 75 9.50 6.27 0.82
CA PHE A 75 9.55 4.92 0.28
C PHE A 75 8.14 4.39 -0.03
N ILE A 76 7.18 4.55 0.89
CA ILE A 76 5.78 4.14 0.68
C ILE A 76 5.18 4.86 -0.53
N VAL A 77 5.35 6.19 -0.61
CA VAL A 77 4.82 6.99 -1.73
C VAL A 77 5.37 6.46 -3.06
N ARG A 78 6.68 6.24 -3.15
CA ARG A 78 7.31 5.69 -4.36
C ARG A 78 6.76 4.31 -4.73
N GLN A 79 6.59 3.42 -3.76
CA GLN A 79 6.01 2.10 -4.01
C GLN A 79 4.57 2.21 -4.52
N ASN A 80 3.76 3.10 -3.93
CA ASN A 80 2.40 3.34 -4.38
C ASN A 80 2.35 3.92 -5.80
N GLU A 81 3.26 4.83 -6.15
CA GLU A 81 3.38 5.38 -7.52
C GLU A 81 3.76 4.30 -8.54
N GLU A 82 4.71 3.42 -8.19
CA GLU A 82 5.12 2.28 -9.04
C GLU A 82 3.94 1.31 -9.25
N LEU A 83 3.20 0.98 -8.19
CA LEU A 83 2.01 0.13 -8.26
C LEU A 83 0.88 0.76 -9.08
N ALA A 84 0.58 2.04 -8.84
CA ALA A 84 -0.44 2.79 -9.57
C ALA A 84 -0.13 2.81 -11.08
N ARG A 85 1.11 3.12 -11.45
CA ARG A 85 1.55 3.14 -12.85
C ARG A 85 1.39 1.77 -13.51
N LYS A 86 1.92 0.72 -12.86
CA LYS A 86 1.80 -0.66 -13.37
C LYS A 86 0.34 -1.07 -13.57
N PHE A 87 -0.55 -0.68 -12.65
CA PHE A 87 -1.97 -0.94 -12.77
C PHE A 87 -2.60 -0.19 -13.96
N LEU A 88 -2.43 1.13 -14.01
CA LEU A 88 -3.03 2.01 -15.02
C LEU A 88 -2.54 1.69 -16.44
N ASP A 89 -1.28 1.29 -16.60
CA ASP A 89 -0.71 0.94 -17.90
C ASP A 89 -1.31 -0.34 -18.51
N ASN A 90 -1.92 -1.20 -17.68
CA ASN A 90 -2.31 -2.55 -18.09
C ASN A 90 -3.80 -2.86 -17.93
N VAL A 91 -4.54 -2.11 -17.11
CA VAL A 91 -5.98 -2.33 -16.88
C VAL A 91 -6.83 -1.80 -18.03
N LYS A 92 -7.98 -2.42 -18.28
CA LYS A 92 -9.03 -1.91 -19.18
C LYS A 92 -10.33 -1.71 -18.42
N VAL A 93 -11.15 -0.76 -18.90
CA VAL A 93 -12.52 -0.60 -18.42
C VAL A 93 -13.29 -1.91 -18.61
N GLY A 94 -13.96 -2.37 -17.56
CA GLY A 94 -14.68 -3.63 -17.50
C GLY A 94 -13.85 -4.81 -16.98
N ASP A 95 -12.53 -4.68 -16.78
CA ASP A 95 -11.74 -5.74 -16.15
C ASP A 95 -12.17 -5.95 -14.69
N VAL A 96 -12.20 -7.21 -14.27
CA VAL A 96 -12.31 -7.59 -12.86
C VAL A 96 -10.91 -7.47 -12.23
N VAL A 97 -10.81 -6.68 -11.18
CA VAL A 97 -9.56 -6.34 -10.48
C VAL A 97 -9.76 -6.49 -8.98
N TYR A 98 -8.69 -6.72 -8.23
CA TYR A 98 -8.77 -6.82 -6.78
C TYR A 98 -8.54 -5.45 -6.15
N CYS A 99 -9.50 -4.95 -5.37
CA CYS A 99 -9.40 -3.71 -4.61
C CYS A 99 -8.92 -4.00 -3.19
N THR A 100 -7.74 -3.54 -2.82
CA THR A 100 -7.16 -3.75 -1.48
C THR A 100 -7.79 -2.87 -0.41
N ALA A 101 -8.50 -1.79 -0.79
CA ALA A 101 -9.19 -0.92 0.15
C ALA A 101 -10.44 -1.61 0.74
N ASP A 102 -11.19 -2.31 -0.10
CA ASP A 102 -12.40 -3.04 0.28
C ASP A 102 -12.19 -4.56 0.42
N ILE A 103 -11.00 -5.05 0.06
CA ILE A 103 -10.58 -6.45 0.16
C ILE A 103 -11.47 -7.37 -0.70
N GLU A 104 -11.86 -6.92 -1.89
CA GLU A 104 -12.75 -7.68 -2.77
C GLU A 104 -12.43 -7.48 -4.25
N ASN A 105 -12.98 -8.37 -5.08
CA ASN A 105 -12.90 -8.24 -6.54
C ASN A 105 -14.00 -7.28 -7.01
N VAL A 106 -13.61 -6.28 -7.78
CA VAL A 106 -14.49 -5.22 -8.30
C VAL A 106 -14.32 -5.08 -9.81
N ILE A 107 -15.31 -4.48 -10.48
CA ILE A 107 -15.21 -4.15 -11.90
C ILE A 107 -14.65 -2.74 -12.03
N PHE A 108 -13.53 -2.59 -12.76
CA PHE A 108 -12.95 -1.29 -13.04
C PHE A 108 -13.82 -0.50 -14.03
N LEU A 109 -14.23 0.72 -13.68
CA LEU A 109 -15.16 1.51 -14.48
C LEU A 109 -14.48 2.69 -15.19
N GLU A 110 -13.58 3.41 -14.51
CA GLU A 110 -13.05 4.66 -15.05
C GLU A 110 -11.64 4.96 -14.53
N PHE A 111 -10.80 5.45 -15.45
CA PHE A 111 -9.48 6.01 -15.16
C PHE A 111 -9.58 7.33 -14.40
N PRO A 112 -8.57 7.70 -13.59
CA PRO A 112 -8.53 9.00 -12.95
C PRO A 112 -8.38 10.10 -14.01
N SER A 113 -9.09 11.22 -13.85
CA SER A 113 -9.02 12.35 -14.80
C SER A 113 -7.69 13.10 -14.71
N HIS A 114 -7.10 13.16 -13.51
CA HIS A 114 -5.78 13.75 -13.24
C HIS A 114 -5.00 12.89 -12.22
N GLU A 115 -3.71 13.18 -12.03
CA GLU A 115 -2.78 12.38 -11.21
C GLU A 115 -3.18 12.22 -9.73
N PHE A 116 -3.98 13.15 -9.20
CA PHE A 116 -4.47 13.13 -7.82
C PHE A 116 -5.90 12.58 -7.68
N ASP A 117 -6.56 12.29 -8.80
CA ASP A 117 -7.92 11.76 -8.78
C ASP A 117 -7.94 10.24 -8.53
N GLN A 118 -9.10 9.75 -8.15
CA GLN A 118 -9.35 8.34 -7.89
C GLN A 118 -10.00 7.65 -9.10
N CYS A 119 -9.71 6.37 -9.26
CA CYS A 119 -10.41 5.51 -10.21
C CYS A 119 -11.83 5.21 -9.72
N LYS A 120 -12.76 4.97 -10.64
CA LYS A 120 -14.09 4.44 -10.30
C LYS A 120 -14.14 2.93 -10.47
N TYR A 121 -14.89 2.27 -9.61
CA TYR A 121 -15.15 0.83 -9.68
C TYR A 121 -16.58 0.51 -9.28
N LYS A 122 -17.01 -0.73 -9.60
CA LYS A 122 -18.28 -1.30 -9.17
C LYS A 122 -18.05 -2.54 -8.33
N ALA A 123 -18.56 -2.54 -7.11
CA ALA A 123 -18.55 -3.68 -6.20
C ALA A 123 -19.57 -4.76 -6.64
N PRO A 124 -19.46 -6.00 -6.14
CA PRO A 124 -20.35 -7.11 -6.49
C PRO A 124 -21.83 -6.85 -6.13
N ASP A 125 -22.09 -6.08 -5.07
CA ASP A 125 -23.43 -5.66 -4.66
C ASP A 125 -24.05 -4.58 -5.57
N GLY A 126 -23.27 -4.08 -6.53
CA GLY A 126 -23.66 -3.05 -7.48
C GLY A 126 -23.32 -1.63 -7.07
N PHE A 127 -22.76 -1.40 -5.88
CA PHE A 127 -22.29 -0.10 -5.42
C PHE A 127 -21.15 0.43 -6.31
N GLU A 128 -21.17 1.72 -6.63
CA GLU A 128 -20.09 2.40 -7.34
C GLU A 128 -19.26 3.25 -6.39
N GLY A 129 -17.98 2.90 -6.28
CA GLY A 129 -17.03 3.52 -5.38
C GLY A 129 -15.88 4.22 -6.10
N LYS A 130 -14.99 4.84 -5.31
CA LYS A 130 -13.75 5.45 -5.78
C LYS A 130 -12.58 5.07 -4.89
N ALA A 131 -11.46 4.73 -5.51
CA ALA A 131 -10.22 4.42 -4.80
C ALA A 131 -9.00 4.84 -5.62
N PRO A 132 -7.85 5.14 -4.99
CA PRO A 132 -6.64 5.48 -5.71
C PRO A 132 -6.12 4.28 -6.52
N ALA A 133 -5.45 4.54 -7.64
CA ALA A 133 -4.96 3.49 -8.55
C ALA A 133 -4.06 2.43 -7.86
N PHE A 134 -3.23 2.84 -6.89
CA PHE A 134 -2.37 1.92 -6.14
C PHE A 134 -3.13 0.92 -5.26
N ALA A 135 -4.44 1.12 -5.03
CA ALA A 135 -5.28 0.20 -4.28
C ALA A 135 -5.77 -0.98 -5.12
N PHE A 136 -5.51 -1.00 -6.44
CA PHE A 136 -5.97 -2.08 -7.30
C PHE A 136 -4.83 -3.03 -7.69
N ARG A 137 -5.19 -4.30 -7.91
CA ARG A 137 -4.31 -5.32 -8.51
C ARG A 137 -5.02 -5.93 -9.71
N ILE A 138 -4.31 -6.05 -10.82
CA ILE A 138 -4.76 -6.88 -11.93
C ILE A 138 -4.68 -8.32 -11.43
N ILE A 139 -5.79 -9.03 -11.59
CA ILE A 139 -5.89 -10.43 -11.21
C ILE A 139 -5.42 -11.27 -12.40
N SER A 140 -4.51 -12.22 -12.13
CA SER A 140 -4.04 -13.21 -13.08
C SER A 140 -5.18 -13.87 -13.87
N LYS A 141 -4.96 -14.06 -15.18
CA LYS A 141 -5.91 -14.75 -16.08
C LYS A 141 -5.38 -16.14 -16.47
N GLY A 142 -4.20 -16.53 -15.98
CA GLY A 142 -3.58 -17.82 -16.23
C GLY A 142 -4.31 -19.01 -15.61
N VAL A 143 -3.91 -20.20 -16.06
CA VAL A 143 -4.51 -21.49 -15.69
C VAL A 143 -3.61 -22.34 -14.81
N GLU A 144 -2.32 -22.02 -14.76
CA GLU A 144 -1.36 -22.69 -13.88
C GLU A 144 -1.67 -22.32 -12.42
N HIS A 145 -1.75 -23.31 -11.54
CA HIS A 145 -2.04 -23.05 -10.13
C HIS A 145 -1.33 -23.96 -9.15
N ALA A 146 -1.14 -23.41 -7.95
CA ALA A 146 -0.79 -24.15 -6.75
C ALA A 146 -2.04 -24.26 -5.86
N ARG A 147 -2.38 -25.50 -5.48
CA ARG A 147 -3.47 -25.80 -4.56
C ARG A 147 -2.94 -25.93 -3.15
N TYR A 148 -3.53 -25.22 -2.19
CA TYR A 148 -3.27 -25.33 -0.77
C TYR A 148 -4.45 -25.93 -0.04
N GLU A 149 -4.16 -26.69 1.01
CA GLU A 149 -5.18 -27.29 1.87
C GLU A 149 -4.93 -26.90 3.33
N SER A 150 -5.98 -26.49 4.04
CA SER A 150 -5.93 -26.19 5.46
C SER A 150 -7.22 -26.62 6.16
N THR A 151 -7.13 -27.14 7.38
CA THR A 151 -8.30 -27.30 8.25
C THR A 151 -8.58 -26.04 9.09
N GLU A 152 -7.67 -25.05 9.05
CA GLU A 152 -7.76 -23.81 9.81
C GLU A 152 -8.28 -22.69 8.90
N SER A 153 -9.49 -22.19 9.20
CA SER A 153 -10.15 -21.16 8.37
C SER A 153 -9.37 -19.87 8.27
N GLU A 154 -8.77 -19.42 9.37
CA GLU A 154 -8.02 -18.15 9.41
C GLU A 154 -6.79 -18.22 8.48
N LYS A 155 -6.05 -19.32 8.51
CA LYS A 155 -4.91 -19.55 7.61
C LYS A 155 -5.32 -19.60 6.14
N ALA A 156 -6.46 -20.21 5.84
CA ALA A 156 -7.01 -20.26 4.48
C ALA A 156 -7.36 -18.85 3.97
N ILE A 157 -8.06 -18.06 4.79
CA ILE A 157 -8.43 -16.67 4.49
C ILE A 157 -7.18 -15.82 4.29
N ASP A 158 -6.22 -15.89 5.21
CA ASP A 158 -4.97 -15.14 5.11
C ASP A 158 -4.20 -15.50 3.84
N CYS A 159 -4.05 -16.79 3.55
CA CYS A 159 -3.40 -17.28 2.33
C CYS A 159 -4.02 -16.67 1.06
N GLY A 160 -5.35 -16.74 0.95
CA GLY A 160 -6.07 -16.17 -0.19
C GLY A 160 -5.96 -14.64 -0.27
N MET A 161 -6.06 -13.95 0.87
CA MET A 161 -5.92 -12.49 0.93
C MET A 161 -4.53 -12.03 0.52
N PHE A 162 -3.47 -12.70 1.00
CA PHE A 162 -2.10 -12.37 0.61
C PHE A 162 -1.90 -12.58 -0.88
N ALA A 163 -2.28 -13.74 -1.42
CA ALA A 163 -2.13 -14.02 -2.85
C ALA A 163 -2.85 -12.98 -3.74
N LYS A 164 -4.07 -12.58 -3.39
CA LYS A 164 -4.81 -11.51 -4.10
C LYS A 164 -4.06 -10.17 -4.08
N ARG A 165 -3.40 -9.82 -2.96
CA ARG A 165 -2.59 -8.58 -2.86
C ARG A 165 -1.36 -8.58 -3.78
N TYR A 166 -0.86 -9.76 -4.16
CA TYR A 166 0.20 -9.93 -5.15
C TYR A 166 -0.33 -10.02 -6.60
N GLY A 167 -1.65 -9.97 -6.80
CA GLY A 167 -2.28 -10.01 -8.11
C GLY A 167 -2.59 -11.41 -8.64
N PHE A 168 -2.48 -12.44 -7.80
CA PHE A 168 -2.93 -13.78 -8.18
C PHE A 168 -4.46 -13.87 -8.17
N ARG A 169 -4.99 -14.71 -9.06
CA ARG A 169 -6.39 -15.14 -8.96
C ARG A 169 -6.45 -16.24 -7.91
N VAL A 170 -7.41 -16.13 -7.01
CA VAL A 170 -7.60 -17.10 -5.95
C VAL A 170 -9.02 -17.62 -6.01
N GLU A 171 -9.15 -18.93 -6.01
CA GLU A 171 -10.44 -19.62 -5.88
C GLU A 171 -10.42 -20.41 -4.56
N GLU A 172 -11.40 -20.14 -3.71
CA GLU A 172 -11.52 -20.74 -2.38
C GLU A 172 -12.78 -21.58 -2.33
N HIS A 173 -12.66 -22.82 -1.87
CA HIS A 173 -13.82 -23.69 -1.64
C HIS A 173 -13.59 -24.59 -0.42
N LYS A 174 -14.69 -25.02 0.20
CA LYS A 174 -14.67 -25.89 1.38
C LYS A 174 -15.21 -27.27 1.03
N VAL A 175 -14.46 -28.30 1.37
CA VAL A 175 -14.85 -29.71 1.24
C VAL A 175 -14.75 -30.34 2.62
N GLU A 176 -15.89 -30.74 3.19
CA GLU A 176 -15.99 -31.21 4.57
C GLU A 176 -15.35 -30.20 5.55
N ASP A 177 -14.31 -30.59 6.28
CA ASP A 177 -13.58 -29.75 7.23
C ASP A 177 -12.31 -29.11 6.64
N THR A 178 -12.07 -29.29 5.34
CA THR A 178 -10.88 -28.79 4.65
C THR A 178 -11.21 -27.61 3.74
N TYR A 179 -10.48 -26.51 3.94
CA TYR A 179 -10.44 -25.36 3.05
C TYR A 179 -9.39 -25.61 1.96
N ILE A 180 -9.81 -25.46 0.72
CA ILE A 180 -8.98 -25.59 -0.48
C ILE A 180 -8.82 -24.20 -1.09
N ILE A 181 -7.57 -23.80 -1.32
CA ILE A 181 -7.19 -22.50 -1.87
C ILE A 181 -6.36 -22.72 -3.12
N ASP A 182 -6.94 -22.42 -4.28
CA ASP A 182 -6.25 -22.50 -5.57
C ASP A 182 -5.72 -21.12 -5.95
N ILE A 183 -4.39 -20.98 -6.03
CA ILE A 183 -3.71 -19.75 -6.42
C ILE A 183 -3.24 -19.89 -7.87
N PHE A 184 -3.87 -19.15 -8.77
CA PHE A 184 -3.58 -19.15 -10.20
C PHE A 184 -2.68 -17.98 -10.61
N GLY A 185 -1.70 -18.28 -11.45
CA GLY A 185 -0.74 -17.33 -12.02
C GLY A 185 -0.69 -17.42 -13.54
N ASP A 186 -0.28 -16.31 -14.18
CA ASP A 186 -0.06 -16.27 -15.63
C ASP A 186 1.11 -17.16 -16.04
N LYS A 187 2.08 -17.34 -15.15
CA LYS A 187 3.21 -18.27 -15.30
C LYS A 187 3.46 -19.02 -13.99
N LYS A 188 3.86 -20.28 -14.13
CA LYS A 188 4.28 -21.11 -12.99
C LYS A 188 5.41 -20.49 -12.18
N ALA A 189 6.40 -19.91 -12.84
CA ALA A 189 7.56 -19.29 -12.19
C ALA A 189 7.17 -18.14 -11.23
N ASP A 190 6.14 -17.36 -11.59
CA ASP A 190 5.66 -16.25 -10.75
C ASP A 190 5.04 -16.78 -9.45
N ILE A 191 4.33 -17.92 -9.53
CA ILE A 191 3.77 -18.61 -8.37
C ILE A 191 4.91 -19.19 -7.53
N GLU A 192 5.88 -19.87 -8.14
CA GLU A 192 7.05 -20.43 -7.43
C GLU A 192 7.84 -19.36 -6.67
N GLU A 193 8.06 -18.19 -7.28
CA GLU A 193 8.72 -17.05 -6.64
C GLU A 193 7.89 -16.51 -5.46
N TYR A 194 6.57 -16.37 -5.63
CA TYR A 194 5.66 -15.97 -4.55
C TYR A 194 5.76 -16.95 -3.37
N ILE A 195 5.70 -18.25 -3.63
CA ILE A 195 5.78 -19.30 -2.62
C ILE A 195 7.10 -19.23 -1.87
N SER A 196 8.22 -19.16 -2.60
CA SER A 196 9.56 -19.11 -2.00
C SER A 196 9.73 -17.90 -1.07
N ASN A 197 9.22 -16.73 -1.49
CA ASN A 197 9.26 -15.52 -0.68
C ASN A 197 8.35 -15.62 0.56
N PHE A 198 7.17 -16.25 0.45
CA PHE A 198 6.22 -16.35 1.57
C PHE A 198 6.53 -17.50 2.56
N GLU A 199 7.16 -18.59 2.12
CA GLU A 199 7.67 -19.66 2.99
C GLU A 199 8.75 -19.15 3.96
N SER A 200 9.49 -18.11 3.57
CA SER A 200 10.45 -17.42 4.42
C SER A 200 9.78 -16.56 5.51
N GLY A 201 8.51 -16.15 5.30
CA GLY A 201 7.78 -15.13 6.06
C GLY A 201 6.71 -15.63 7.06
N LEU A 202 6.72 -16.90 7.47
CA LEU A 202 5.87 -17.52 8.52
C LEU A 202 4.42 -17.93 8.17
N VAL A 203 3.81 -17.49 7.06
CA VAL A 203 2.37 -17.78 6.80
C VAL A 203 2.14 -19.08 6.02
N LEU A 204 3.00 -19.45 5.05
CA LEU A 204 2.80 -20.65 4.21
C LEU A 204 3.56 -21.90 4.66
N LYS A 205 4.43 -21.79 5.69
CA LYS A 205 5.35 -22.86 6.12
C LYS A 205 4.68 -24.15 6.62
N GLN A 206 3.35 -24.17 6.72
CA GLN A 206 2.57 -25.28 7.28
C GLN A 206 1.50 -25.83 6.33
N LEU A 207 1.33 -25.24 5.15
CA LEU A 207 0.31 -25.70 4.19
C LEU A 207 0.96 -26.60 3.15
N ARG A 208 0.48 -27.85 3.05
CA ARG A 208 0.85 -28.72 1.93
C ARG A 208 0.25 -28.11 0.67
N TYR A 209 1.04 -28.06 -0.39
CA TYR A 209 0.54 -27.63 -1.69
C TYR A 209 0.89 -28.62 -2.79
N TYR A 210 0.05 -28.62 -3.81
CA TYR A 210 0.15 -29.49 -4.97
C TYR A 210 0.06 -28.64 -6.24
N TRP A 211 0.82 -29.02 -7.26
CA TRP A 211 0.79 -28.35 -8.56
C TRP A 211 -0.28 -28.95 -9.46
N TYR A 212 -1.03 -28.06 -10.11
CA TYR A 212 -2.01 -28.41 -11.11
C TYR A 212 -1.94 -27.38 -12.24
N GLY A 213 -1.92 -27.85 -13.48
CA GLY A 213 -1.54 -27.02 -14.62
C GLY A 213 -0.84 -27.89 -15.67
N SER A 214 -0.81 -27.43 -16.91
CA SER A 214 -0.66 -28.28 -18.10
C SER A 214 0.68 -29.02 -18.09
N GLY A 215 0.66 -30.31 -17.77
CA GLY A 215 1.73 -31.22 -18.12
C GLY A 215 1.65 -31.55 -19.60
N TYR A 216 2.04 -30.62 -20.48
CA TYR A 216 2.47 -30.85 -21.87
C TYR A 216 3.33 -29.68 -22.36
#